data_AF-A0ABD2NRK7-F1
#
_entry.id   AF-A0ABD2NRK7-F1
#
_cell.length_a   1.000
_cell.length_b   1.000
_cell.length_c   1.000
_cell.angle_alpha   90.00
_cell.angle_beta   90.00
_cell.angle_gamma   90.00
#
_symmetry.space_group_name_H-M   'P 1'
#
loop_
_entity.id
_entity.type
_entity.pdbx_description
1 polymer ?
#
loop_
_entity_poly.entity_id
_entity_poly.type
_entity_poly.pdbx_seq_one_letter_code
_entity_poly.pdbx_strand_id
1 'polypeptide(L)'
;KEVVRKLITDMEQQSASSTNVLHAIRMTDKAWRSVSVTTISNCFKSCGFSMSQEEALEEPLEPDMSLEADWNKLQNTEVQFEDYVTCDEGLATTGTLTDAEIIDS
;
A
#
# COMPACT_ATOMS: atom_id res chain seq x y z
N LYS A 1 -2.23 16.74 -4.95
CA LYS A 1 -1.73 18.12 -5.16
C LYS A 1 -0.88 18.25 -6.43
N GLU A 2 -0.01 17.29 -6.76
CA GLU A 2 0.84 17.34 -7.97
C GLU A 2 0.06 17.37 -9.28
N VAL A 3 -0.98 16.53 -9.42
CA VAL A 3 -1.84 16.50 -10.63
C VAL A 3 -2.47 17.85 -10.91
N VAL A 4 -3.01 18.51 -9.88
CA VAL A 4 -3.63 19.84 -9.99
C VAL A 4 -2.61 20.90 -10.39
N ARG A 5 -1.39 20.86 -9.82
CA ARG A 5 -0.31 21.78 -10.22
C ARG A 5 0.08 21.58 -11.69
N LYS A 6 0.20 20.33 -12.15
CA LYS A 6 0.45 20.03 -13.55
C LYS A 6 -0.64 20.59 -14.47
N LEU A 7 -1.92 20.40 -14.12
CA LEU A 7 -3.04 20.93 -14.90
C LEU A 7 -3.00 22.46 -15.02
N ILE A 8 -2.72 23.17 -13.91
CA ILE A 8 -2.60 24.62 -13.93
C ILE A 8 -1.46 25.07 -14.84
N THR A 9 -0.28 24.44 -14.73
CA THR A 9 0.86 24.76 -15.60
C THR A 9 0.56 24.48 -17.06
N ASP A 10 -0.10 23.37 -17.38
CA ASP A 10 -0.45 23.01 -18.75
C ASP A 10 -1.46 24.03 -19.33
N MET A 11 -2.41 24.53 -18.52
CA MET A 11 -3.35 25.60 -18.87
C MET A 11 -2.64 26.94 -19.13
N GLU A 12 -1.72 27.34 -18.26
CA GLU A 12 -0.91 28.56 -18.41
C GLU A 12 -0.06 28.52 -19.70
N GLN A 13 0.41 27.32 -20.08
CA GLN A 13 1.18 27.11 -21.30
C GLN A 13 0.33 26.84 -22.55
N GLN A 14 -1.02 26.86 -22.44
CA GLN A 14 -1.94 26.46 -23.53
C GLN A 14 -1.56 25.12 -24.19
N SER A 15 -1.07 24.18 -23.38
CA SER A 15 -0.64 22.86 -23.85
C SER A 15 -1.69 21.81 -23.55
N ALA A 16 -1.76 20.77 -24.39
CA ALA A 16 -2.61 19.63 -24.11
C ALA A 16 -2.05 18.85 -22.92
N SER A 17 -2.86 18.71 -21.86
CA SER A 17 -2.46 17.91 -20.70
C SER A 17 -2.33 16.43 -21.07
N SER A 18 -1.10 15.99 -21.24
CA SER A 18 -0.75 14.57 -21.38
C SER A 18 0.07 14.12 -20.16
N THR A 19 -0.30 12.96 -19.63
CA THR A 19 0.42 12.29 -18.53
C THR A 19 0.74 10.88 -18.98
N ASN A 20 2.03 10.57 -19.13
CA ASN A 20 2.48 9.20 -19.40
C ASN A 20 2.66 8.42 -18.07
N VAL A 21 2.87 7.11 -18.20
CA VAL A 21 3.02 6.20 -17.05
C VAL A 21 4.15 6.66 -16.12
N LEU A 22 5.29 7.08 -16.66
CA LEU A 22 6.41 7.57 -15.86
C LEU A 22 6.05 8.79 -15.01
N HIS A 23 5.33 9.76 -15.58
CA HIS A 23 4.84 10.91 -14.83
C HIS A 23 3.84 10.50 -13.75
N ALA A 24 2.94 9.57 -14.05
CA ALA A 24 1.99 9.06 -13.06
C ALA A 24 2.72 8.41 -11.87
N ILE A 25 3.69 7.53 -12.12
CA ILE A 25 4.49 6.88 -11.07
C ILE A 25 5.21 7.91 -10.20
N ARG A 26 5.86 8.90 -10.82
CA ARG A 26 6.55 9.97 -10.09
C ARG A 26 5.60 10.81 -9.23
N MET A 27 4.40 11.11 -9.74
CA MET A 27 3.38 11.81 -8.96
C MET A 27 2.87 10.97 -7.79
N THR A 28 2.71 9.66 -7.98
CA THR A 28 2.30 8.71 -6.95
C THR A 28 3.36 8.57 -5.85
N ASP A 29 4.63 8.35 -6.19
CA ASP A 29 5.74 8.28 -5.21
C ASP A 29 5.81 9.57 -4.39
N LYS A 30 5.76 10.73 -5.05
CA LYS A 30 5.77 12.02 -4.36
C LYS A 30 4.56 12.21 -3.44
N ALA A 31 3.38 11.77 -3.85
CA ALA A 31 2.19 11.81 -3.01
C ALA A 31 2.33 10.87 -1.80
N TRP A 32 2.82 9.66 -2.02
CA TRP A 32 3.03 8.66 -0.97
C TRP A 32 4.00 9.14 0.10
N ARG A 33 5.13 9.74 -0.30
CA ARG A 33 6.11 10.33 0.64
C ARG A 33 5.56 11.45 1.52
N SER A 34 4.44 12.08 1.13
CA SER A 34 3.77 13.11 1.92
C SER A 34 2.75 12.57 2.92
N VAL A 35 2.47 11.25 2.86
CA VAL A 35 1.60 10.58 3.82
C VAL A 35 2.35 10.40 5.13
N SER A 36 1.76 10.86 6.23
CA SER A 36 2.34 10.71 7.56
C SER A 36 1.97 9.36 8.19
N VAL A 37 2.79 8.87 9.12
CA VAL A 37 2.47 7.68 9.92
C VAL A 37 1.12 7.83 10.64
N THR A 38 0.80 9.04 11.13
CA THR A 38 -0.50 9.35 11.74
C THR A 38 -1.65 9.18 10.76
N THR A 39 -1.48 9.59 9.51
CA THR A 39 -2.48 9.41 8.45
C THR A 39 -2.75 7.92 8.21
N ILE A 40 -1.69 7.12 8.11
CA ILE A 40 -1.79 5.66 7.93
C ILE A 40 -2.51 5.04 9.14
N SER A 41 -2.10 5.38 10.36
CA SER A 41 -2.73 4.90 11.60
C SER A 41 -4.21 5.23 11.66
N ASN A 42 -4.60 6.45 11.29
CA ASN A 42 -5.99 6.86 11.28
C ASN A 42 -6.82 6.09 10.23
N CYS A 43 -6.26 5.77 9.06
CA CYS A 43 -6.93 4.94 8.06
C CYS A 43 -7.25 3.55 8.61
N PHE A 44 -6.28 2.89 9.26
CA PHE A 44 -6.50 1.59 9.90
C PHE A 44 -7.56 1.67 11.00
N LYS A 45 -7.50 2.69 11.87
CA LYS A 45 -8.52 2.93 12.90
C LYS A 45 -9.93 3.11 12.32
N SER A 46 -10.06 3.89 11.25
CA SER A 46 -11.36 4.08 10.57
C SER A 46 -11.92 2.80 9.95
N CYS A 47 -11.07 1.82 9.66
CA CYS A 47 -11.47 0.49 9.19
C CYS A 47 -11.70 -0.52 10.32
N GLY A 48 -11.72 -0.09 11.59
CA GLY A 48 -11.93 -0.96 12.75
C GLY A 48 -10.66 -1.64 13.28
N PHE A 49 -9.49 -1.36 12.72
CA PHE A 49 -8.21 -1.87 13.21
C PHE A 49 -7.65 -0.98 14.34
N SER A 50 -8.47 -0.67 15.35
CA SER A 50 -7.99 0.01 16.56
C SER A 50 -7.30 -1.01 17.48
N MET A 51 -5.96 -1.03 17.44
CA MET A 51 -5.18 -1.59 18.54
C MET A 51 -5.23 -0.65 19.74
N SER A 52 -6.34 -0.66 20.48
CA SER A 52 -6.30 -0.33 21.89
C SER A 52 -5.77 -1.57 22.60
N GLN A 53 -4.60 -1.47 23.23
CA GLN A 53 -4.02 -2.56 24.03
C GLN A 53 -4.95 -3.01 25.19
N GLU A 54 -6.07 -2.32 25.40
CA GLU A 54 -7.03 -2.53 26.49
C GLU A 54 -8.47 -2.86 26.01
N GLU A 55 -8.79 -2.84 24.71
CA GLU A 55 -10.17 -3.12 24.22
C GLU A 55 -10.26 -4.42 23.41
N ALA A 56 -9.60 -5.47 23.89
CA ALA A 56 -9.96 -6.85 23.56
C ALA A 56 -11.24 -7.27 24.32
N LEU A 57 -12.28 -6.43 24.29
CA LEU A 57 -13.62 -6.81 24.74
C LEU A 57 -14.49 -6.90 23.49
N GLU A 58 -14.50 -8.12 22.96
CA GLU A 58 -15.48 -8.74 22.06
C GLU A 58 -16.71 -7.87 21.76
N GLU A 59 -16.72 -7.21 20.60
CA GLU A 59 -18.00 -7.05 19.90
C GLU A 59 -18.38 -8.43 19.35
N PRO A 60 -19.59 -8.95 19.65
CA PRO A 60 -20.03 -10.20 19.06
C PRO A 60 -20.29 -9.95 17.57
N LEU A 61 -19.28 -10.22 16.75
CA LEU A 61 -19.49 -10.47 15.33
C LEU A 61 -20.29 -11.76 15.26
N GLU A 62 -21.50 -11.69 14.71
CA GLU A 62 -22.28 -12.88 14.35
C GLU A 62 -21.36 -13.85 13.59
N PRO A 63 -21.16 -15.08 14.09
CA PRO A 63 -20.18 -15.99 13.52
C PRO A 63 -20.63 -16.39 12.12
N ASP A 64 -19.95 -15.85 11.11
CA ASP A 64 -19.85 -16.55 9.84
C ASP A 64 -19.06 -17.83 10.13
N MET A 65 -19.79 -18.91 10.44
CA MET A 65 -19.22 -20.21 10.82
C MET A 65 -18.21 -20.74 9.79
N SER A 66 -18.24 -20.23 8.55
CA SER A 66 -17.22 -20.52 7.54
C SER A 66 -15.89 -19.85 7.85
N LEU A 67 -15.89 -18.60 8.33
CA LEU A 67 -14.69 -17.82 8.62
C LEU A 67 -13.96 -18.34 9.85
N GLU A 68 -14.67 -18.71 10.91
CA GLU A 68 -14.08 -19.25 12.15
C GLU A 68 -13.40 -20.60 11.92
N ALA A 69 -14.01 -21.47 11.12
CA ALA A 69 -13.40 -22.75 10.75
C ALA A 69 -12.11 -22.56 9.95
N ASP A 70 -12.03 -21.54 9.11
CA ASP A 70 -10.83 -21.20 8.34
C ASP A 70 -9.78 -20.48 9.21
N TRP A 71 -10.19 -19.66 10.17
CA TRP A 71 -9.29 -19.02 11.13
C TRP A 71 -8.65 -20.02 12.10
N ASN A 72 -9.42 -21.02 12.54
CA ASN A 72 -8.91 -22.11 13.39
C ASN A 72 -7.86 -22.98 12.64
N LYS A 73 -7.94 -23.07 11.31
CA LYS A 73 -6.88 -23.73 10.51
C LYS A 73 -5.61 -22.88 10.46
N LEU A 74 -5.74 -21.56 10.42
CA LEU A 74 -4.61 -20.61 10.43
C LEU A 74 -3.92 -20.51 11.80
N GLN A 75 -4.66 -20.66 12.90
CA GLN A 75 -4.10 -20.64 14.26
C GLN A 75 -3.16 -21.81 14.57
N ASN A 76 -3.25 -22.91 13.81
CA ASN A 76 -2.37 -24.08 13.95
C ASN A 76 -1.13 -24.03 13.04
N THR A 77 -0.87 -22.88 12.41
CA THR A 77 0.35 -22.68 11.63
C THR A 77 1.42 -22.15 12.58
N GLU A 78 2.57 -22.83 12.71
CA GLU A 78 3.72 -22.39 13.53
C GLU A 78 4.43 -21.15 12.94
N VAL A 79 3.69 -20.19 12.40
CA VAL A 79 4.22 -18.98 11.77
C VAL A 79 4.43 -17.94 12.85
N GLN A 80 5.68 -17.53 13.03
CA GLN A 80 6.05 -16.43 13.91
C GLN A 80 5.92 -15.10 13.18
N PHE A 81 5.83 -14.01 13.94
CA PHE A 81 5.76 -12.67 13.36
C PHE A 81 6.97 -12.38 12.46
N GLU A 82 8.16 -12.87 12.83
CA GLU A 82 9.41 -12.73 12.09
C GLU A 82 9.34 -13.34 10.68
N ASP A 83 8.52 -14.38 10.47
CA ASP A 83 8.31 -15.00 9.15
C ASP A 83 7.58 -14.03 8.20
N TYR A 84 6.69 -13.19 8.71
CA TYR A 84 6.04 -12.14 7.92
C TYR A 84 6.98 -10.96 7.64
N VAL A 85 7.84 -10.61 8.61
CA VAL A 85 8.80 -9.51 8.45
C VAL A 85 9.83 -9.83 7.36
N THR A 86 10.18 -11.10 7.21
CA THR A 86 11.21 -11.57 6.27
C THR A 86 10.65 -12.31 5.05
N CYS A 87 9.32 -12.31 4.87
CA CYS A 87 8.67 -13.07 3.81
C CYS A 87 9.09 -12.66 2.38
N ASP A 88 9.63 -11.45 2.21
CA ASP A 88 10.14 -10.92 0.95
C ASP A 88 11.67 -11.01 0.83
N GLU A 89 12.37 -11.50 1.86
CA GLU A 89 13.82 -11.69 1.81
C GLU A 89 14.17 -12.77 0.76
N GLY A 90 14.95 -12.37 -0.25
CA GLY A 90 15.39 -13.27 -1.31
C GLY A 90 14.33 -13.58 -2.36
N LEU A 91 13.18 -12.90 -2.34
CA LEU A 91 12.22 -12.96 -3.45
C LEU A 91 12.91 -12.47 -4.73
N ALA A 92 12.76 -13.23 -5.82
CA ALA A 92 13.30 -12.84 -7.11
C ALA A 92 12.64 -11.53 -7.56
N THR A 93 13.36 -10.43 -7.38
CA THR A 93 12.99 -9.14 -7.93
C THR A 93 13.40 -9.09 -9.40
N THR A 94 12.83 -8.14 -10.15
CA THR A 94 13.37 -7.83 -11.47
C THR A 94 14.84 -7.48 -11.31
N GLY A 95 15.71 -8.14 -12.07
CA GLY A 95 17.13 -7.80 -12.11
C GLY A 95 17.32 -6.31 -12.41
N THR A 96 18.47 -5.77 -12.05
CA THR A 96 18.82 -4.40 -12.40
C THR A 96 18.88 -4.29 -13.92
N LEU A 97 17.89 -3.65 -14.54
CA LEU A 97 17.94 -3.32 -15.96
C LEU A 97 19.12 -2.37 -16.18
N THR A 98 19.97 -2.68 -17.14
CA THR A 98 20.98 -1.75 -17.61
C THR A 98 20.32 -0.63 -18.42
N ASP A 99 20.93 0.55 -18.45
CA ASP A 99 20.44 1.68 -19.25
C ASP A 99 20.19 1.27 -20.72
N ALA A 100 21.01 0.36 -21.27
CA ALA A 100 20.84 -0.17 -22.61
C ALA A 100 19.56 -1.00 -22.78
N GLU A 101 19.24 -1.87 -21.82
CA GLU A 101 18.02 -2.69 -21.83
C GLU A 101 16.75 -1.85 -21.63
N ILE A 102 16.87 -0.66 -21.02
CA ILE A 102 15.76 0.30 -20.87
C ILE A 102 15.41 0.95 -22.23
N ILE A 103 16.40 1.15 -23.10
CA ILE A 103 16.24 1.88 -24.36
C ILE A 103 15.78 0.96 -25.51
N ASP A 104 16.04 -0.35 -25.40
CA ASP A 104 15.71 -1.36 -26.43
C ASP A 104 14.29 -1.95 -26.28
N SER A 105 13.46 -1.41 -25.37
CA SER A 105 12.04 -1.76 -25.15
C SER A 105 11.09 -0.76 -25.82
#